data_AF-A0A7C1GKD4-F1
#
_entry.id   AF-A0A7C1GKD4-F1
#
_cell.length_a   1.000
_cell.length_b   1.000
_cell.length_c   1.000
_cell.angle_alpha   90.00
_cell.angle_beta   90.00
_cell.angle_gamma   90.00
#
_symmetry.space_group_name_H-M   'P 1'
#
loop_
_entity.id
_entity.type
_entity.pdbx_description
1 polymer ?
#
loop_
_entity_poly.entity_id
_entity_poly.type
_entity_poly.pdbx_seq_one_letter_code
_entity_poly.pdbx_strand_id
1 'polypeptide(L)'
;MTGILGKKLGMTQVFDEKGVVTPVTVVEAGPCRVLQVKTQKSDGYDAVQLGFDEIKKKKKVNKPMTGHFKKPDLPPYRLLREFRSAELSVGDEVTVERFQKGDRIAVSGVSKGKGFQGVMKRHNYGGGPGSHGSMFNRAP
;
A
#
# COMPACT_ATOMS: atom_id res chain seq x y z
N MET A 1 -6.90 -9.25 -12.57
CA MET A 1 -6.30 -9.32 -11.22
C MET A 1 -6.97 -8.27 -10.35
N THR A 2 -7.58 -8.67 -9.24
CA THR A 2 -8.31 -7.75 -8.35
C THR A 2 -7.37 -7.16 -7.31
N GLY A 3 -7.17 -5.85 -7.35
CA GLY A 3 -6.34 -5.11 -6.38
C GLY A 3 -7.11 -3.93 -5.82
N ILE A 4 -6.89 -3.60 -4.55
CA ILE A 4 -7.50 -2.45 -3.88
C ILE A 4 -6.43 -1.69 -3.12
N LEU A 5 -6.60 -0.37 -3.02
CA LEU A 5 -5.79 0.47 -2.16
C LEU A 5 -6.49 0.67 -0.82
N GLY A 6 -5.69 0.75 0.23
CA GLY A 6 -6.19 0.97 1.56
C GLY A 6 -5.14 1.54 2.49
N LYS A 7 -5.61 1.96 3.67
CA LYS A 7 -4.82 2.50 4.76
C LYS A 7 -4.89 1.55 5.94
N LYS A 8 -3.73 1.15 6.45
CA LYS A 8 -3.64 0.38 7.69
C LYS A 8 -4.05 1.28 8.86
N LEU A 9 -5.16 0.94 9.52
CA LEU A 9 -5.64 1.66 10.70
C LEU A 9 -4.94 1.18 11.97
N GLY A 10 -4.84 -0.13 12.16
CA GLY A 10 -4.37 -0.69 13.42
C GLY A 10 -4.33 -2.20 13.43
N MET A 11 -4.04 -2.76 14.61
CA MET A 11 -4.08 -4.20 14.88
C MET A 11 -5.00 -4.41 16.08
N THR A 12 -5.76 -5.49 16.04
CA THR A 12 -6.64 -5.92 17.13
C THR A 12 -6.67 -7.44 17.17
N GLN A 13 -7.51 -8.03 18.02
CA GLN A 13 -7.71 -9.46 18.13
C GLN A 13 -9.19 -9.80 18.01
N VAL A 14 -9.49 -10.96 17.46
CA VAL A 14 -10.85 -11.48 17.32
C VAL A 14 -10.88 -12.90 17.88
N PHE A 15 -11.94 -13.22 18.60
CA PHE A 15 -12.20 -14.57 19.09
C PHE A 15 -13.06 -15.32 18.06
N ASP A 16 -12.68 -16.56 17.75
CA ASP A 16 -13.54 -17.44 16.98
C ASP A 16 -14.64 -18.07 17.87
N GLU A 17 -15.55 -18.80 17.25
CA GLU A 17 -16.63 -19.52 17.93
C GLU A 17 -16.13 -20.59 18.93
N LYS A 18 -14.86 -21.01 18.80
CA LYS A 18 -14.20 -21.99 19.68
C LYS A 18 -13.40 -21.32 20.81
N GLY A 19 -13.41 -20.00 20.90
CA GLY A 19 -12.69 -19.22 21.89
C GLY A 19 -11.20 -19.00 21.58
N VAL A 20 -10.72 -19.35 20.39
CA VAL A 20 -9.34 -19.13 19.95
C VAL A 20 -9.14 -17.67 19.55
N VAL A 21 -8.09 -17.06 20.07
CA VAL A 21 -7.70 -15.68 19.76
C VAL A 21 -6.86 -15.63 18.47
N THR A 22 -7.29 -14.83 17.50
CA THR A 22 -6.54 -14.56 16.27
C THR A 22 -6.16 -13.09 16.17
N PRO A 23 -4.87 -12.74 15.98
CA PRO A 23 -4.46 -11.35 15.74
C PRO A 23 -4.85 -10.93 14.32
N VAL A 24 -5.48 -9.76 14.21
CA VAL A 24 -5.97 -9.22 12.93
C VAL A 24 -5.49 -7.79 12.71
N THR A 25 -5.38 -7.40 11.44
CA THR A 25 -5.08 -6.03 11.03
C THR A 25 -6.31 -5.40 10.41
N VAL A 26 -6.67 -4.20 10.88
CA VAL A 26 -7.78 -3.43 10.31
C VAL A 26 -7.24 -2.53 9.20
N VAL A 27 -7.81 -2.64 8.01
CA VAL A 27 -7.48 -1.85 6.83
C VAL A 27 -8.72 -1.11 6.38
N GLU A 28 -8.63 0.23 6.30
CA GLU A 28 -9.62 1.06 5.63
C GLU A 28 -9.35 0.99 4.14
N ALA A 29 -10.26 0.39 3.37
CA ALA A 29 -10.11 0.23 1.93
C ALA A 29 -11.37 0.70 1.20
N GLY A 30 -11.16 1.32 0.04
CA GLY A 30 -12.25 1.76 -0.83
C GLY A 30 -13.06 2.98 -0.35
N PRO A 31 -13.85 3.60 -1.26
CA PRO A 31 -13.89 3.31 -2.70
C PRO A 31 -12.62 3.80 -3.41
N CYS A 32 -12.03 2.94 -4.26
CA CYS A 32 -10.90 3.29 -5.11
C CYS A 32 -11.40 3.53 -6.55
N ARG A 33 -11.05 4.66 -7.16
CA ARG A 33 -11.57 5.04 -8.49
C ARG A 33 -10.52 4.82 -9.58
N VAL A 34 -10.96 4.32 -10.73
CA VAL A 34 -10.10 4.18 -11.91
C VAL A 34 -9.95 5.53 -12.60
N LEU A 35 -8.71 6.02 -12.67
CA LEU A 35 -8.39 7.35 -13.22
C LEU A 35 -7.92 7.29 -14.67
N GLN A 36 -7.17 6.25 -15.00
CA GLN A 36 -6.61 6.05 -16.33
C GLN A 36 -6.49 4.57 -16.62
N VAL A 37 -6.83 4.18 -17.84
CA VAL A 37 -6.52 2.87 -18.40
C VAL A 37 -5.34 3.04 -19.35
N LYS A 38 -4.28 2.28 -19.12
CA LYS A 38 -3.08 2.21 -19.96
C LYS A 38 -3.18 0.98 -20.84
N THR A 39 -2.84 1.16 -22.10
CA THR A 39 -2.91 0.11 -23.11
C THR A 39 -1.57 -0.09 -23.79
N GLN A 40 -1.37 -1.28 -24.36
CA GLN A 40 -0.16 -1.58 -25.13
C GLN A 40 0.16 -0.58 -26.24
N LYS A 41 -0.86 0.03 -26.88
CA LYS A 41 -0.68 1.02 -27.95
C LYS A 41 -0.21 2.39 -27.45
N SER A 42 -0.66 2.81 -26.27
CA SER A 42 -0.36 4.15 -25.73
C SER A 42 0.88 4.15 -24.83
N ASP A 43 1.03 3.12 -23.99
CA ASP A 43 2.00 3.09 -22.89
C ASP A 43 2.97 1.89 -22.97
N GLY A 44 2.76 0.96 -23.90
CA GLY A 44 3.60 -0.23 -24.08
C GLY A 44 3.29 -1.39 -23.12
N TYR A 45 2.29 -1.25 -22.26
CA TYR A 45 1.79 -2.29 -21.35
C TYR A 45 0.34 -2.03 -20.94
N ASP A 46 -0.33 -3.06 -20.43
CA ASP A 46 -1.71 -2.97 -19.94
C ASP A 46 -1.74 -2.79 -18.42
N ALA A 47 -2.37 -1.70 -17.97
CA ALA A 47 -2.56 -1.42 -16.55
C ALA A 47 -3.71 -0.44 -16.31
N VAL A 48 -4.21 -0.45 -15.08
CA VAL A 48 -5.22 0.49 -14.59
C VAL A 48 -4.63 1.30 -13.44
N GLN A 49 -4.79 2.61 -13.49
CA GLN A 49 -4.39 3.51 -12.41
C GLN A 49 -5.57 3.74 -11.47
N LEU A 50 -5.40 3.36 -10.19
CA LEU A 50 -6.37 3.57 -9.14
C LEU A 50 -5.99 4.75 -8.25
N GLY A 51 -7.00 5.53 -7.87
CA GLY A 51 -6.93 6.62 -6.90
C GLY A 51 -7.58 6.27 -5.56
N PHE A 52 -6.93 6.63 -4.46
CA PHE A 52 -7.43 6.45 -3.08
C PHE A 52 -7.10 7.67 -2.19
N ASP A 53 -7.91 7.89 -1.15
CA ASP A 53 -7.88 9.04 -0.23
C ASP A 53 -8.13 10.39 -0.93
N GLU A 54 -9.41 10.75 -1.03
CA GLU A 54 -9.87 11.95 -1.74
C GLU A 54 -9.38 13.26 -1.08
N ILE A 55 -8.85 14.16 -1.89
CA ILE A 55 -8.37 15.47 -1.47
C ILE A 55 -9.50 16.50 -1.59
N LYS A 56 -10.26 16.70 -0.50
CA LYS A 56 -11.34 17.70 -0.45
C LYS A 56 -10.92 19.14 -0.81
N LYS A 57 -9.67 19.52 -0.52
CA LYS A 57 -9.16 20.89 -0.75
C LYS A 57 -8.35 20.95 -2.05
N LYS A 58 -8.95 21.46 -3.13
CA LYS A 58 -8.32 21.62 -4.46
C LYS A 58 -6.96 22.34 -4.42
N LYS A 59 -6.77 23.31 -3.52
CA LYS A 59 -5.50 24.04 -3.33
C LYS A 59 -4.30 23.17 -2.90
N LYS A 60 -4.54 21.94 -2.44
CA LYS A 60 -3.49 20.99 -2.06
C LYS A 60 -2.95 20.19 -3.24
N VAL A 61 -3.50 20.39 -4.43
CA VAL A 61 -3.13 19.68 -5.65
C VAL A 61 -2.35 20.64 -6.54
N ASN A 62 -1.23 20.19 -7.08
CA ASN A 62 -0.46 20.99 -8.02
C ASN A 62 -1.21 21.10 -9.38
N LYS A 63 -0.84 22.10 -10.19
CA LYS A 63 -1.44 22.35 -11.51
C LYS A 63 -1.41 21.13 -12.46
N PRO A 64 -0.31 20.36 -12.62
CA PRO A 64 -0.29 19.24 -13.55
C PRO A 64 -1.24 18.10 -13.11
N MET A 65 -1.26 17.75 -11.83
CA MET A 65 -2.19 16.73 -11.34
C MET A 65 -3.64 17.17 -11.46
N THR A 66 -3.92 18.46 -11.29
CA THR A 66 -5.27 19.00 -11.53
C THR A 66 -5.71 18.77 -12.97
N GLY A 67 -4.82 18.94 -13.95
CA GLY A 67 -5.10 18.59 -15.35
C GLY A 67 -5.33 17.09 -15.54
N HIS A 68 -4.56 16.24 -14.85
CA HIS A 68 -4.73 14.79 -14.88
C HIS A 68 -6.11 14.34 -14.41
N PHE A 69 -6.58 14.85 -13.27
CA PHE A 69 -7.89 14.51 -12.71
C PHE A 69 -9.08 15.10 -13.49
N LYS A 70 -8.87 16.22 -14.19
CA LYS A 70 -9.90 16.85 -15.04
C LYS A 70 -10.23 16.03 -16.29
N LYS A 71 -9.27 15.26 -16.84
CA LYS A 71 -9.51 14.44 -18.04
C LYS A 71 -10.67 13.43 -17.85
N PRO A 72 -10.71 12.64 -16.76
CA PRO A 72 -11.84 11.76 -16.46
C PRO A 72 -12.97 12.45 -15.66
N ASP A 73 -12.88 13.76 -15.42
CA ASP A 73 -13.78 14.51 -14.52
C ASP A 73 -13.96 13.89 -13.11
N LEU A 74 -12.85 13.46 -12.50
CA LEU A 74 -12.84 12.84 -11.18
C LEU A 74 -12.23 13.76 -10.12
N PRO A 75 -12.60 13.61 -8.83
CA PRO A 75 -11.96 14.38 -7.78
C PRO A 75 -10.49 13.98 -7.62
N PRO A 76 -9.65 14.85 -7.05
CA PRO A 76 -8.24 14.54 -6.85
C PRO A 76 -8.01 13.56 -5.69
N TYR A 77 -7.08 12.61 -5.87
CA TYR A 77 -6.73 11.60 -4.88
C TYR A 77 -5.27 11.75 -4.40
N ARG A 78 -4.97 11.35 -3.15
CA ARG A 78 -3.62 11.39 -2.58
C ARG A 78 -2.73 10.26 -3.06
N LEU A 79 -3.29 9.04 -3.11
CA LEU A 79 -2.55 7.85 -3.47
C LEU A 79 -2.96 7.39 -4.86
N LEU A 80 -1.96 7.27 -5.73
CA LEU A 80 -2.10 6.78 -7.10
C LEU A 80 -1.20 5.57 -7.28
N ARG A 81 -1.79 4.44 -7.66
CA ARG A 81 -1.04 3.22 -7.95
C ARG A 81 -1.60 2.53 -9.18
N GLU A 82 -0.73 1.81 -9.86
CA GLU A 82 -1.06 1.05 -11.05
C GLU A 82 -1.16 -0.43 -10.72
N PHE A 83 -2.15 -1.09 -11.30
CA PHE A 83 -2.30 -2.53 -11.24
C PHE A 83 -2.33 -3.07 -12.66
N ARG A 84 -1.59 -4.16 -12.91
CA ARG A 84 -1.64 -4.88 -14.19
C ARG A 84 -2.93 -5.70 -14.25
N SER A 85 -4.01 -5.08 -14.74
CA SER A 85 -5.30 -5.73 -14.94
C SER A 85 -6.04 -5.02 -16.07
N ALA A 86 -6.64 -5.77 -17.00
CA ALA A 86 -7.16 -5.24 -18.27
C ALA A 86 -8.67 -4.92 -18.28
N GLU A 87 -9.41 -5.26 -17.22
CA GLU A 87 -10.88 -5.31 -17.25
C GLU A 87 -11.54 -4.23 -16.38
N LEU A 88 -11.10 -2.98 -16.48
CA LEU A 88 -11.81 -1.85 -15.84
C LEU A 88 -11.83 -0.62 -16.74
N SER A 89 -12.95 0.09 -16.73
CA SER A 89 -13.11 1.38 -17.39
C SER A 89 -12.74 2.55 -16.48
N VAL A 90 -12.38 3.66 -17.10
CA VAL A 90 -12.19 4.94 -16.41
C VAL A 90 -13.51 5.35 -15.74
N GLY A 91 -13.45 5.73 -14.46
CA GLY A 91 -14.62 6.10 -13.65
C GLY A 91 -15.16 4.99 -12.75
N ASP A 92 -14.83 3.72 -13.03
CA ASP A 92 -15.28 2.59 -12.25
C ASP A 92 -14.83 2.67 -10.79
N GLU A 93 -15.66 2.10 -9.91
CA GLU A 93 -15.37 1.94 -8.49
C GLU A 93 -14.88 0.53 -8.17
N VAL A 94 -13.79 0.49 -7.41
CA VAL A 94 -13.26 -0.73 -6.80
C VAL A 94 -13.51 -0.64 -5.30
N THR A 95 -14.46 -1.45 -4.84
CA THR A 95 -14.88 -1.57 -3.45
C THR A 95 -14.36 -2.88 -2.82
N VAL A 96 -14.52 -3.00 -1.49
CA VAL A 96 -14.10 -4.17 -0.72
C VAL A 96 -14.90 -5.43 -1.07
N GLU A 97 -16.08 -5.26 -1.66
CA GLU A 97 -16.99 -6.35 -2.04
C GLU A 97 -16.39 -7.32 -3.07
N ARG A 98 -15.32 -6.91 -3.77
CA ARG A 98 -14.59 -7.80 -4.68
C ARG A 98 -13.76 -8.87 -3.97
N PHE A 99 -13.64 -8.79 -2.64
CA PHE A 99 -12.96 -9.78 -1.81
C PHE A 99 -13.98 -10.55 -0.98
N GLN A 100 -13.81 -11.87 -0.91
CA GLN A 100 -14.64 -12.75 -0.12
C GLN A 100 -13.88 -13.28 1.09
N LYS A 101 -14.63 -13.65 2.13
CA LYS A 101 -14.05 -14.26 3.33
C LYS A 101 -13.42 -15.60 2.93
N GLY A 102 -12.13 -15.76 3.25
CA GLY A 102 -11.35 -16.97 2.92
C GLY A 102 -10.33 -16.76 1.81
N ASP A 103 -10.41 -15.63 1.09
CA ASP A 103 -9.45 -15.30 0.03
C ASP A 103 -8.03 -15.18 0.57
N ARG A 104 -7.08 -15.80 -0.14
CA ARG A 104 -5.65 -15.61 0.09
C ARG A 104 -5.20 -14.37 -0.67
N ILE A 105 -4.78 -13.36 0.06
CA ILE A 105 -4.36 -12.08 -0.50
C ILE A 105 -2.86 -11.86 -0.36
N ALA A 106 -2.27 -11.16 -1.34
CA ALA A 106 -0.93 -10.62 -1.23
C ALA A 106 -1.01 -9.14 -0.81
N VAL A 107 -0.28 -8.76 0.24
CA VAL A 107 -0.28 -7.39 0.78
C VAL A 107 1.09 -6.75 0.58
N SER A 108 1.13 -5.60 -0.08
CA SER A 108 2.34 -4.78 -0.26
C SER A 108 2.17 -3.45 0.44
N GLY A 109 3.23 -2.96 1.10
CA GLY A 109 3.22 -1.65 1.74
C GLY A 109 4.64 -1.12 1.98
N VAL A 110 4.73 0.17 2.30
CA VAL A 110 6.01 0.79 2.67
C VAL A 110 6.28 0.51 4.14
N SER A 111 7.37 -0.18 4.44
CA SER A 111 7.78 -0.47 5.82
C SER A 111 8.12 0.81 6.58
N LYS A 112 7.94 0.80 7.91
CA LYS A 112 8.36 1.92 8.77
C LYS A 112 9.87 2.12 8.67
N GLY A 113 10.29 3.33 8.30
CA GLY A 113 11.70 3.71 8.34
C GLY A 113 12.23 3.71 9.76
N LYS A 114 13.44 3.17 9.96
CA LYS A 114 14.13 3.15 11.26
C LYS A 114 15.34 4.11 11.29
N GLY A 115 15.58 4.89 10.25
CA GLY A 115 16.78 5.75 10.13
C GLY A 115 18.07 4.97 9.87
N PHE A 116 19.22 5.63 10.02
CA PHE A 116 20.52 4.95 10.00
C PHE A 116 20.62 3.99 11.18
N GLN A 117 21.02 2.74 10.93
CA GLN A 117 21.06 1.67 11.93
C GLN A 117 22.40 0.94 11.84
N GLY A 118 22.93 0.53 12.98
CA GLY A 118 24.16 -0.27 13.04
C GLY A 118 24.00 -1.66 12.40
N VAL A 119 25.12 -2.28 12.05
CA VAL A 119 25.18 -3.54 11.29
C VAL A 119 24.51 -4.71 11.99
N MET A 120 24.60 -4.80 13.32
CA MET A 120 23.90 -5.83 14.08
C MET A 120 22.38 -5.73 13.94
N LYS A 121 21.81 -4.52 13.96
CA LYS A 121 20.35 -4.32 13.88
C LYS A 121 19.82 -4.34 12.45
N ARG A 122 20.62 -3.95 11.46
CA ARG A 122 20.20 -3.90 10.05
C ARG A 122 20.44 -5.22 9.32
N HIS A 123 21.54 -5.91 9.64
CA HIS A 123 22.03 -7.09 8.94
C HIS A 123 22.16 -8.33 9.84
N ASN A 124 21.72 -8.25 11.09
CA ASN A 124 21.74 -9.37 12.05
C ASN A 124 23.14 -9.94 12.32
N TYR A 125 24.18 -9.09 12.35
CA TYR A 125 25.53 -9.51 12.75
C TYR A 125 25.56 -9.92 14.22
N GLY A 126 26.34 -10.96 14.55
CA GLY A 126 26.43 -11.52 15.91
C GLY A 126 27.18 -10.64 16.93
N GLY A 127 28.04 -9.73 16.46
CA GLY A 127 28.91 -8.93 17.33
C GLY A 127 30.09 -9.74 17.90
N GLY A 128 30.98 -9.06 18.62
CA GLY A 128 32.11 -9.67 19.30
C GLY A 128 31.85 -9.93 20.80
N PRO A 129 32.74 -10.67 21.47
CA PRO A 129 32.60 -10.99 22.89
C PRO A 129 32.61 -9.72 23.76
N GLY A 130 31.68 -9.63 24.72
CA GLY A 130 31.57 -8.48 25.62
C GLY A 130 32.47 -8.51 26.85
N SER A 131 33.31 -9.54 27.01
CA SER A 131 34.20 -9.74 28.16
C SER A 131 35.66 -9.96 27.72
N HIS A 132 36.55 -10.25 28.67
CA HIS A 132 37.98 -10.54 28.45
C HIS A 132 38.77 -9.42 27.71
N GLY A 133 38.41 -8.15 27.95
CA GLY A 133 39.15 -7.00 27.43
C GLY A 133 38.93 -6.69 25.94
N SER A 134 37.93 -7.31 25.30
CA SER A 134 37.59 -7.03 23.90
C SER A 134 37.17 -5.57 23.67
N MET A 135 37.79 -4.92 22.67
CA MET A 135 37.44 -3.59 22.18
C MET A 135 36.59 -3.62 20.90
N PHE A 136 36.20 -4.81 20.43
CA PHE A 136 35.52 -4.99 19.14
C PHE A 136 34.19 -5.74 19.31
N ASN A 137 33.15 -5.01 19.73
CA ASN A 137 31.89 -5.65 20.17
C ASN A 137 30.74 -5.46 19.16
N ARG A 138 30.70 -4.32 18.46
CA ARG A 138 29.56 -3.91 17.61
C ARG A 138 29.96 -3.32 16.26
N ALA A 139 31.24 -3.40 15.93
CA ALA A 139 31.76 -2.97 14.64
C ALA A 139 31.45 -4.03 13.56
N PRO A 140 31.38 -3.62 12.27
CA PRO A 140 31.20 -4.53 11.13
C PRO A 140 32.28 -5.59 11.01
#